data_AF-A0A9P6VQ51-F1
#
_entry.id   AF-A0A9P6VQ51-F1
#
_cell.length_a   1.000
_cell.length_b   1.000
_cell.length_c   1.000
_cell.angle_alpha   90.00
_cell.angle_beta   90.00
_cell.angle_gamma   90.00
#
_symmetry.space_group_name_H-M   'P 1'
#
loop_
_entity.id
_entity.type
_entity.pdbx_description
1 polymer ?
#
loop_
_entity_poly.entity_id
_entity_poly.type
_entity_poly.pdbx_seq_one_letter_code
_entity_poly.pdbx_strand_id
1 'polypeptide(L)'
;MAKFKYTVLASVWIALAAAIPSLDLARKCPVTMEGRVARGMKLSTFDTTSSPFDPNFSKGENLTWSQIIEFPHVLPSKFDITAYKAIEVTIDERSIFIPGGGAPQIGFRRAGLLLGNGTDATVVGVKTFHWSVKQDLRARMNLTHEYMNVWHETNDYSANQFSFNTGILLEQDHPTDSNATTTGLDKRLWKFLDRGNDVIWTTWIDWDNWQNFAVTVDYVKK
;
A
#
# COMPACT_ATOMS: atom_id res chain seq x y z
N MET A 1 -81.39 -34.80 -12.75
CA MET A 1 -80.88 -33.58 -13.41
C MET A 1 -79.76 -33.00 -12.58
N ALA A 2 -78.51 -33.23 -12.98
CA ALA A 2 -77.32 -32.79 -12.26
C ALA A 2 -77.02 -31.31 -12.56
N LYS A 3 -76.82 -30.51 -11.50
CA LYS A 3 -76.45 -29.08 -11.59
C LYS A 3 -74.93 -28.96 -11.70
N PHE A 4 -74.43 -28.51 -12.85
CA PHE A 4 -73.02 -28.13 -13.04
C PHE A 4 -72.78 -26.75 -12.41
N LYS A 5 -71.80 -26.67 -11.50
CA LYS A 5 -71.26 -25.39 -10.98
C LYS A 5 -70.00 -25.06 -11.77
N TYR A 6 -69.97 -23.90 -12.41
CA TYR A 6 -68.77 -23.35 -13.04
C TYR A 6 -68.01 -22.50 -12.03
N THR A 7 -66.77 -22.86 -11.73
CA THR A 7 -65.84 -22.06 -10.93
C THR A 7 -64.95 -21.27 -11.89
N VAL A 8 -65.05 -19.95 -11.88
CA VAL A 8 -64.16 -19.06 -12.64
C VAL A 8 -62.89 -18.84 -11.82
N LEU A 9 -61.75 -19.33 -12.31
CA LEU A 9 -60.43 -18.95 -11.78
C LEU A 9 -59.99 -17.64 -12.42
N ALA A 10 -59.88 -16.58 -11.62
CA ALA A 10 -59.23 -15.34 -12.02
C ALA A 10 -57.71 -15.47 -11.83
N SER A 11 -56.95 -15.42 -12.92
CA SER A 11 -55.49 -15.38 -12.89
C SER A 11 -55.01 -13.99 -12.47
N VAL A 12 -54.41 -13.88 -11.28
CA VAL A 12 -53.72 -12.67 -10.82
C VAL A 12 -52.30 -12.69 -11.38
N TRP A 13 -52.00 -11.79 -12.33
CA TRP A 13 -50.64 -11.55 -12.80
C TRP A 13 -49.91 -10.68 -11.77
N ILE A 14 -49.01 -11.30 -11.01
CA ILE A 14 -48.06 -10.57 -10.15
C ILE A 14 -46.96 -10.03 -11.06
N ALA A 15 -46.98 -8.72 -11.32
CA ALA A 15 -45.88 -8.04 -11.99
C ALA A 15 -44.66 -8.06 -11.06
N LEU A 16 -43.63 -8.84 -11.41
CA LEU A 16 -42.32 -8.77 -10.78
C LEU A 16 -41.69 -7.42 -11.17
N ALA A 17 -41.70 -6.46 -10.25
CA ALA A 17 -40.91 -5.25 -10.40
C ALA A 17 -39.43 -5.65 -10.34
N ALA A 18 -38.76 -5.71 -11.51
CA ALA A 18 -37.32 -5.84 -11.57
C ALA A 18 -36.71 -4.61 -10.90
N ALA A 19 -36.03 -4.81 -9.77
CA ALA A 19 -35.26 -3.76 -9.12
C ALA A 19 -34.19 -3.27 -10.11
N ILE A 20 -34.35 -2.05 -10.61
CA ILE A 20 -33.31 -1.38 -11.38
C ILE A 20 -32.11 -1.24 -10.45
N PRO A 21 -30.93 -1.80 -10.77
CA PRO A 21 -29.75 -1.60 -9.93
C PRO A 21 -29.52 -0.10 -9.83
N SER A 22 -29.57 0.41 -8.60
CA SER A 22 -29.16 1.78 -8.32
C SER A 22 -27.73 1.93 -8.84
N LEU A 23 -27.54 2.81 -9.83
CA LEU A 23 -26.22 3.33 -10.16
C LEU A 23 -25.65 3.90 -8.87
N ASP A 24 -24.76 3.14 -8.24
CA ASP A 24 -24.02 3.58 -7.07
C ASP A 24 -23.22 4.81 -7.53
N LEU A 25 -23.73 6.00 -7.20
CA LEU A 25 -23.02 7.26 -7.37
C LEU A 25 -21.66 7.04 -6.72
N ALA A 26 -20.61 6.92 -7.55
CA ALA A 26 -19.27 6.53 -7.12
C ALA A 26 -18.97 7.18 -5.77
N ARG A 27 -18.96 6.39 -4.68
CA ARG A 27 -18.78 6.93 -3.34
C ARG A 27 -17.53 7.79 -3.36
N LYS A 28 -17.70 9.10 -3.26
CA LYS A 28 -16.59 10.04 -3.23
C LYS A 28 -15.98 9.97 -1.84
N CYS A 29 -15.14 8.96 -1.60
CA CYS A 29 -14.35 8.86 -0.40
C CYS A 29 -13.36 10.03 -0.39
N PRO A 30 -13.47 10.98 0.56
CA PRO A 30 -12.53 12.08 0.63
C PRO A 30 -11.12 11.55 0.91
N VAL A 31 -10.12 12.12 0.24
CA VAL A 31 -8.72 11.85 0.57
C VAL A 31 -8.45 12.43 1.95
N THR A 32 -8.18 11.58 2.93
CA THR A 32 -7.89 12.00 4.31
C THR A 32 -6.45 12.45 4.51
N MET A 33 -5.54 12.00 3.63
CA MET A 33 -4.13 12.34 3.65
C MET A 33 -3.55 12.20 2.25
N GLU A 34 -2.75 13.18 1.83
CA GLU A 34 -2.18 13.26 0.49
C GLU A 34 -0.66 13.06 0.57
N GLY A 35 -0.19 11.94 0.01
CA GLY A 35 1.23 11.62 -0.11
C GLY A 35 1.81 11.85 -1.51
N ARG A 36 0.98 12.18 -2.51
CA ARG A 36 1.48 12.37 -3.88
C ARG A 36 2.31 13.64 -3.98
N VAL A 37 3.44 13.51 -4.66
CA VAL A 37 4.41 14.59 -4.81
C VAL A 37 3.95 15.53 -5.92
N ALA A 38 3.64 16.78 -5.58
CA ALA A 38 3.22 17.77 -6.56
C ALA A 38 4.28 17.97 -7.65
N ARG A 39 3.86 18.14 -8.90
CA ARG A 39 4.75 18.28 -10.07
C ARG A 39 5.85 19.33 -9.87
N GLY A 40 5.51 20.46 -9.23
CA GLY A 40 6.41 21.57 -8.95
C GLY A 40 7.28 21.44 -7.69
N MET A 41 7.10 20.38 -6.87
CA MET A 41 7.88 20.18 -5.64
C MET A 41 9.36 19.99 -5.96
N LYS A 42 10.26 20.58 -5.17
CA LYS A 42 11.71 20.45 -5.32
C LYS A 42 12.23 19.37 -4.38
N LEU A 43 13.37 18.76 -4.69
CA LEU A 43 14.01 17.76 -3.81
C LEU A 43 14.29 18.32 -2.42
N SER A 44 14.75 19.57 -2.33
CA SER A 44 14.99 20.24 -1.03
C SER A 44 13.74 20.42 -0.18
N THR A 45 12.54 20.29 -0.74
CA THR A 45 11.29 20.34 0.04
C THR A 45 11.18 19.15 0.99
N PHE A 46 11.70 17.97 0.61
CA PHE A 46 11.68 16.77 1.46
C PHE A 46 12.53 16.92 2.73
N ASP A 47 13.43 17.90 2.78
CA ASP A 47 14.28 18.18 3.93
C ASP A 47 13.63 19.15 4.93
N THR A 48 12.39 19.59 4.67
CA THR A 48 11.70 20.57 5.51
C THR A 48 10.30 20.09 5.89
N THR A 49 9.72 20.76 6.89
CA THR A 49 8.32 20.54 7.32
C THR A 49 7.27 20.99 6.29
N SER A 50 7.69 21.54 5.15
CA SER A 50 6.79 21.79 4.01
C SER A 50 6.54 20.53 3.17
N SER A 51 7.35 19.49 3.35
CA SER A 51 7.08 18.15 2.84
C SER A 51 5.85 17.55 3.52
N PRO A 52 5.02 16.76 2.81
CA PRO A 52 4.02 15.93 3.48
C PRO A 52 4.67 14.81 4.31
N PHE A 53 5.94 14.49 4.05
CA PHE A 53 6.70 13.47 4.75
C PHE A 53 7.59 14.07 5.83
N ASP A 54 7.77 13.34 6.93
CA ASP A 54 8.67 13.75 8.00
C ASP A 54 10.14 13.84 7.50
N PRO A 55 10.79 15.02 7.63
CA PRO A 55 12.11 15.26 7.08
C PRO A 55 13.24 14.56 7.86
N ASN A 56 12.96 13.94 9.01
CA ASN A 56 13.93 13.31 9.91
C ASN A 56 13.74 11.79 10.01
N PHE A 57 12.64 11.25 9.47
CA PHE A 57 12.32 9.83 9.63
C PHE A 57 13.23 8.90 8.81
N SER A 58 13.32 7.65 9.30
CA SER A 58 14.23 6.54 8.95
C SER A 58 15.08 6.67 7.67
N LYS A 59 16.28 7.25 7.81
CA LYS A 59 17.33 7.26 6.77
C LYS A 59 18.74 7.15 7.37
N GLY A 60 19.73 7.01 6.51
CA GLY A 60 21.14 6.99 6.89
C GLY A 60 21.58 8.21 7.70
N GLU A 61 22.53 8.01 8.61
CA GLU A 61 23.14 9.12 9.36
C GLU A 61 23.79 10.13 8.39
N ASN A 62 23.64 11.43 8.68
CA ASN A 62 24.17 12.54 7.87
C ASN A 62 23.65 12.64 6.43
N LEU A 63 22.57 11.92 6.09
CA LEU A 63 21.90 12.08 4.80
C LEU A 63 20.68 12.99 4.92
N THR A 64 20.46 13.83 3.91
CA THR A 64 19.19 14.53 3.68
C THR A 64 18.30 13.72 2.74
N TRP A 65 16.99 13.96 2.75
CA TRP A 65 16.10 13.31 1.78
C TRP A 65 16.39 13.76 0.35
N SER A 66 16.80 15.01 0.14
CA SER A 66 17.23 15.51 -1.17
C SER A 66 18.50 14.83 -1.72
N GLN A 67 19.28 14.14 -0.88
CA GLN A 67 20.43 13.34 -1.30
C GLN A 67 20.06 11.88 -1.63
N ILE A 68 18.90 11.42 -1.18
CA ILE A 68 18.43 10.04 -1.34
C ILE A 68 17.40 9.94 -2.46
N ILE A 69 16.51 10.94 -2.55
CA ILE A 69 15.39 10.95 -3.49
C ILE A 69 15.83 11.55 -4.81
N GLU A 70 15.40 10.89 -5.89
CA GLU A 70 15.48 11.43 -7.23
C GLU A 70 14.10 11.60 -7.85
N PHE A 71 14.00 12.45 -8.88
CA PHE A 71 12.83 12.50 -9.75
C PHE A 71 13.11 11.69 -11.01
N PRO A 72 12.61 10.45 -11.10
CA PRO A 72 12.93 9.57 -12.22
C PRO A 72 12.30 10.08 -13.51
N HIS A 73 13.01 9.90 -14.63
CA HIS A 73 12.49 10.22 -15.96
C HIS A 73 11.64 9.05 -16.50
N VAL A 74 10.44 8.92 -15.93
CA VAL A 74 9.47 7.87 -16.28
C VAL A 74 8.11 8.47 -16.62
N LEU A 75 7.30 7.75 -17.39
CA LEU A 75 5.89 8.10 -17.55
C LEU A 75 5.19 8.00 -16.18
N PRO A 76 4.31 8.94 -15.82
CA PRO A 76 3.59 8.89 -14.54
C PRO A 76 2.73 7.63 -14.38
N SER A 77 2.46 7.23 -13.14
CA SER A 77 1.41 6.24 -12.88
C SER A 77 0.07 6.78 -13.36
N LYS A 78 -0.85 5.87 -13.72
CA LYS A 78 -2.23 6.22 -14.08
C LYS A 78 -2.93 7.08 -13.01
N PHE A 79 -2.52 6.97 -11.75
CA PHE A 79 -3.12 7.67 -10.61
C PHE A 79 -2.46 9.00 -10.24
N ASP A 80 -1.32 9.33 -10.86
CA ASP A 80 -0.60 10.60 -10.61
C ASP A 80 -1.24 11.79 -11.33
N ILE A 81 -2.17 11.56 -12.27
CA ILE A 81 -2.77 12.59 -13.13
C ILE A 81 -1.70 13.58 -13.67
N THR A 82 -2.09 14.77 -14.14
CA THR A 82 -1.09 15.78 -14.57
C THR A 82 -0.52 16.61 -13.42
N ALA A 83 -1.08 16.49 -12.21
CA ALA A 83 -0.71 17.32 -11.07
C ALA A 83 0.47 16.77 -10.24
N TYR A 84 0.75 15.47 -10.33
CA TYR A 84 1.76 14.80 -9.49
C TYR A 84 2.88 14.16 -10.33
N LYS A 85 3.91 13.70 -9.63
CA LYS A 85 5.06 12.99 -10.20
C LYS A 85 5.57 11.91 -9.24
N ALA A 86 6.28 10.94 -9.80
CA ALA A 86 6.95 9.90 -9.05
C ALA A 86 8.21 10.43 -8.33
N ILE A 87 8.61 9.68 -7.30
CA ILE A 87 9.93 9.75 -6.68
C ILE A 87 10.60 8.38 -6.79
N GLU A 88 11.92 8.39 -6.84
CA GLU A 88 12.74 7.20 -6.71
C GLU A 88 13.50 7.28 -5.39
N VAL A 89 13.58 6.16 -4.66
CA VAL A 89 14.32 6.04 -3.41
C VAL A 89 15.37 4.96 -3.61
N THR A 90 16.63 5.36 -3.54
CA THR A 90 17.76 4.43 -3.61
C THR A 90 18.29 4.15 -2.20
N ILE A 91 18.52 2.87 -1.90
CA ILE A 91 19.27 2.43 -0.72
C ILE A 91 20.65 1.96 -1.13
N ASP A 92 21.66 2.34 -0.33
CA ASP A 92 23.05 1.94 -0.52
C ASP A 92 23.76 1.75 0.83
N GLU A 93 25.08 1.61 0.84
CA GLU A 93 25.88 1.42 2.05
C GLU A 93 25.80 2.59 3.04
N ARG A 94 25.32 3.75 2.62
CA ARG A 94 25.09 4.92 3.49
C ARG A 94 23.73 4.85 4.18
N SER A 95 22.81 4.01 3.74
CA SER A 95 21.45 3.86 4.29
C SER A 95 21.41 3.09 5.62
N ILE A 96 22.37 3.33 6.52
CA ILE A 96 22.44 2.71 7.85
C ILE A 96 21.77 3.63 8.87
N PHE A 97 20.64 3.19 9.42
CA PHE A 97 19.87 3.96 10.39
C PHE A 97 20.43 3.81 11.81
N ILE A 98 20.38 4.91 12.57
CA ILE A 98 20.72 4.96 13.99
C ILE A 98 19.47 5.35 14.78
N PRO A 99 18.82 4.40 15.49
CA PRO A 99 17.62 4.71 16.27
C PRO A 99 17.98 5.49 17.53
N GLY A 100 17.44 6.70 17.69
CA GLY A 100 17.39 7.41 18.98
C GLY A 100 18.74 7.59 19.69
N GLY A 101 19.85 7.75 18.96
CA GLY A 101 21.20 7.87 19.53
C GLY A 101 21.82 6.55 20.01
N GLY A 102 21.24 5.40 19.65
CA GLY A 102 21.78 4.06 19.89
C GLY A 102 22.91 3.68 18.93
N ALA A 103 23.16 2.37 18.80
CA ALA A 103 24.16 1.85 17.88
C ALA A 103 23.62 1.77 16.43
N PRO A 104 24.48 1.92 15.41
CA PRO A 104 24.11 1.72 14.01
C PRO A 104 23.53 0.32 13.74
N GLN A 105 22.41 0.27 13.03
CA GLN A 105 21.75 -0.97 12.66
C GLN A 105 22.34 -1.51 11.35
N ILE A 106 23.46 -2.22 11.45
CA ILE A 106 24.23 -2.70 10.28
C ILE A 106 23.56 -3.86 9.53
N GLY A 107 22.61 -4.55 10.17
CA GLY A 107 21.94 -5.73 9.62
C GLY A 107 20.91 -5.43 8.52
N PHE A 108 20.57 -4.16 8.29
CA PHE A 108 19.65 -3.75 7.23
C PHE A 108 19.99 -2.36 6.69
N ARG A 109 19.31 -1.97 5.62
CA ARG A 109 19.36 -0.63 5.02
C ARG A 109 17.96 -0.02 5.08
N ARG A 110 17.86 1.26 5.46
CA ARG A 110 16.57 1.96 5.59
C ARG A 110 16.61 3.34 4.93
N ALA A 111 15.59 3.58 4.12
CA ALA A 111 15.19 4.88 3.61
C ALA A 111 13.65 4.86 3.50
N GLY A 112 12.97 5.15 4.61
CA GLY A 112 11.51 5.12 4.70
C GLY A 112 10.93 6.51 4.93
N LEU A 113 10.15 7.01 3.96
CA LEU A 113 9.36 8.22 4.12
C LEU A 113 8.17 7.93 5.04
N LEU A 114 7.99 8.75 6.08
CA LEU A 114 6.82 8.66 6.96
C LEU A 114 5.81 9.72 6.60
N LEU A 115 4.57 9.30 6.42
CA LEU A 115 3.40 10.16 6.20
C LEU A 115 2.40 9.92 7.33
N GLY A 116 1.98 10.98 8.02
CA GLY A 116 1.09 10.89 9.19
C GLY A 116 1.84 10.78 10.52
N ASN A 117 1.09 10.59 11.61
CA ASN A 117 1.64 10.59 12.98
C ASN A 117 1.04 9.53 13.91
N GLY A 118 0.25 8.60 13.37
CA GLY A 118 -0.35 7.50 14.14
C GLY A 118 -1.56 7.89 15.01
N THR A 119 -1.94 9.17 15.04
CA THR A 119 -3.13 9.68 15.76
C THR A 119 -4.07 10.49 14.86
N ASP A 120 -3.70 10.65 13.59
CA ASP A 120 -4.45 11.42 12.62
C ASP A 120 -5.65 10.65 12.04
N ALA A 121 -6.36 11.28 11.10
CA ALA A 121 -7.57 10.71 10.54
C ALA A 121 -7.35 9.37 9.80
N THR A 122 -6.12 9.02 9.39
CA THR A 122 -5.82 7.78 8.66
C THR A 122 -5.92 6.51 9.50
N VAL A 123 -6.06 6.62 10.82
CA VAL A 123 -6.22 5.47 11.73
C VAL A 123 -7.63 5.34 12.32
N VAL A 124 -8.62 6.03 11.75
CA VAL A 124 -10.02 6.03 12.25
C VAL A 124 -10.99 5.47 11.21
N GLY A 125 -11.80 4.48 11.63
CA GLY A 125 -12.85 3.89 10.80
C GLY A 125 -12.31 2.95 9.73
N VAL A 126 -12.87 2.98 8.53
CA VAL A 126 -12.36 2.21 7.38
C VAL A 126 -11.50 3.12 6.50
N LYS A 127 -10.29 2.68 6.18
CA LYS A 127 -9.30 3.48 5.45
C LYS A 127 -8.62 2.66 4.37
N THR A 128 -8.47 3.26 3.19
CA THR A 128 -7.79 2.64 2.06
C THR A 128 -6.53 3.43 1.73
N PHE A 129 -5.39 2.76 1.80
CA PHE A 129 -4.08 3.30 1.47
C PHE A 129 -3.77 2.95 0.02
N HIS A 130 -3.40 3.94 -0.79
CA HIS A 130 -3.11 3.78 -2.20
C HIS A 130 -1.67 4.15 -2.51
N TRP A 131 -1.01 3.35 -3.34
CA TRP A 131 0.30 3.67 -3.89
C TRP A 131 0.51 3.00 -5.23
N SER A 132 1.54 3.45 -5.95
CA SER A 132 2.02 2.82 -7.17
C SER A 132 3.52 2.58 -7.02
N VAL A 133 4.01 1.45 -7.49
CA VAL A 133 5.44 1.14 -7.55
C VAL A 133 5.83 0.76 -8.96
N LYS A 134 7.06 1.12 -9.32
CA LYS A 134 7.72 0.71 -10.55
C LYS A 134 9.18 0.45 -10.22
N GLN A 135 9.74 -0.60 -10.82
CA GLN A 135 11.15 -0.92 -10.66
C GLN A 135 12.01 -0.09 -11.62
N ASP A 136 13.16 0.39 -11.14
CA ASP A 136 14.23 0.82 -12.04
C ASP A 136 15.01 -0.42 -12.52
N LEU A 137 15.09 -0.58 -13.84
CA LEU A 137 15.78 -1.71 -14.46
C LEU A 137 17.30 -1.58 -14.37
N ARG A 138 17.83 -0.38 -14.10
CA ARG A 138 19.27 -0.11 -13.97
C ARG A 138 19.76 -0.32 -12.53
N ALA A 139 18.88 -0.14 -11.54
CA ALA A 139 19.13 -0.38 -10.13
C ALA A 139 18.07 -1.31 -9.50
N ARG A 140 17.92 -2.52 -10.05
CA ARG A 140 16.94 -3.51 -9.55
C ARG A 140 17.25 -3.96 -8.12
N MET A 141 16.21 -4.22 -7.35
CA MET A 141 16.34 -4.90 -6.05
C MET A 141 17.05 -6.25 -6.19
N ASN A 142 17.96 -6.55 -5.26
CA ASN A 142 18.59 -7.86 -5.13
C ASN A 142 17.71 -8.79 -4.28
N LEU A 143 16.79 -9.49 -4.94
CA LEU A 143 15.77 -10.34 -4.31
C LEU A 143 16.30 -11.52 -3.47
N THR A 144 17.61 -11.71 -3.31
CA THR A 144 18.15 -12.60 -2.26
C THR A 144 17.97 -12.03 -0.86
N HIS A 145 17.67 -10.74 -0.74
CA HIS A 145 17.34 -10.06 0.50
C HIS A 145 15.84 -9.81 0.57
N GLU A 146 15.31 -9.70 1.78
CA GLU A 146 13.98 -9.18 2.02
C GLU A 146 13.95 -7.65 1.84
N TYR A 147 12.86 -7.17 1.23
CA TYR A 147 12.55 -5.75 1.16
C TYR A 147 11.13 -5.51 1.68
N MET A 148 11.00 -4.82 2.80
CA MET A 148 9.74 -4.27 3.29
C MET A 148 9.55 -2.87 2.69
N ASN A 149 8.73 -2.77 1.63
CA ASN A 149 8.66 -1.57 0.78
C ASN A 149 7.63 -0.55 1.27
N VAL A 150 6.46 -1.03 1.71
CA VAL A 150 5.39 -0.21 2.30
C VAL A 150 4.85 -0.97 3.49
N TRP A 151 4.81 -0.35 4.66
CA TRP A 151 4.22 -0.95 5.85
C TRP A 151 3.46 0.10 6.63
N HIS A 152 2.41 -0.34 7.31
CA HIS A 152 1.65 0.49 8.23
C HIS A 152 1.90 0.01 9.64
N GLU A 153 2.77 0.70 10.36
CA GLU A 153 3.19 0.32 11.71
C GLU A 153 2.10 0.64 12.75
N THR A 154 2.06 -0.12 13.83
CA THR A 154 1.29 0.26 15.03
C THR A 154 1.95 1.46 15.70
N ASN A 155 1.16 2.33 16.33
CA ASN A 155 1.69 3.55 16.95
C ASN A 155 2.68 3.30 18.10
N ASP A 156 2.73 2.07 18.63
CA ASP A 156 3.68 1.63 19.65
C ASP A 156 4.89 0.88 19.09
N TYR A 157 5.03 0.81 17.76
CA TYR A 157 6.14 0.15 17.05
C TYR A 157 6.27 -1.35 17.36
N SER A 158 5.19 -1.99 17.83
CA SER A 158 5.19 -3.40 18.20
C SER A 158 4.85 -4.36 17.07
N ALA A 159 4.16 -3.88 16.03
CA ALA A 159 3.73 -4.69 14.89
C ALA A 159 3.40 -3.82 13.67
N ASN A 160 3.12 -4.48 12.53
CA ASN A 160 2.51 -3.84 11.37
C ASN A 160 1.02 -4.22 11.30
N GLN A 161 0.15 -3.30 10.88
CA GLN A 161 -1.22 -3.65 10.48
C GLN A 161 -1.22 -4.45 9.19
N PHE A 162 -0.35 -4.06 8.27
CA PHE A 162 0.03 -4.81 7.08
C PHE A 162 1.43 -4.42 6.64
N SER A 163 2.07 -5.27 5.86
CA SER A 163 3.30 -4.94 5.14
C SER A 163 3.26 -5.47 3.70
N PHE A 164 3.98 -4.77 2.83
CA PHE A 164 4.15 -5.06 1.42
C PHE A 164 5.62 -5.37 1.16
N ASN A 165 5.91 -6.66 1.02
CA ASN A 165 7.26 -7.19 1.04
C ASN A 165 7.61 -7.88 -0.29
N THR A 166 8.90 -8.06 -0.55
CA THR A 166 9.40 -8.92 -1.62
C THR A 166 10.78 -9.48 -1.29
N GLY A 167 11.31 -10.33 -2.16
CA GLY A 167 12.55 -11.05 -1.93
C GLY A 167 12.35 -12.31 -1.08
N ILE A 168 13.47 -12.85 -0.61
CA ILE A 168 13.49 -13.97 0.34
C ILE A 168 13.16 -13.42 1.72
N LEU A 169 12.00 -13.79 2.25
CA LEU A 169 11.57 -13.37 3.59
C LEU A 169 12.50 -13.97 4.65
N LEU A 170 12.86 -13.16 5.64
CA LEU A 170 13.70 -13.55 6.75
C LEU A 170 12.94 -14.50 7.68
N GLU A 171 13.69 -15.40 8.31
CA GLU A 171 13.10 -16.38 9.23
C GLU A 171 12.39 -15.67 10.39
N GLN A 172 12.94 -14.56 10.88
CA GLN A 172 12.40 -13.80 12.00
C GLN A 172 11.02 -13.19 11.72
N ASP A 173 10.69 -12.94 10.45
CA ASP A 173 9.36 -12.47 10.08
C ASP A 173 8.34 -13.62 10.09
N HIS A 174 8.80 -14.88 10.22
CA HIS A 174 8.03 -16.12 10.37
C HIS A 174 6.73 -16.16 9.56
N PRO A 175 6.75 -15.77 8.26
CA PRO A 175 5.53 -15.71 7.48
C PRO A 175 4.94 -17.10 7.33
N THR A 176 3.70 -17.30 7.74
CA THR A 176 2.97 -18.51 7.37
C THR A 176 2.08 -18.22 6.18
N ASP A 177 1.99 -19.18 5.28
CA ASP A 177 1.19 -19.03 4.08
C ASP A 177 -0.27 -19.32 4.44
N SER A 178 -1.05 -18.28 4.71
CA SER A 178 -2.41 -18.43 5.21
C SER A 178 -3.42 -18.72 4.10
N ASN A 179 -3.10 -18.44 2.83
CA ASN A 179 -3.97 -18.69 1.66
C ASN A 179 -3.30 -18.50 0.28
N ALA A 180 -2.00 -18.19 0.18
CA ALA A 180 -1.29 -18.28 -1.09
C ALA A 180 -0.91 -19.76 -1.35
N THR A 181 -0.90 -20.18 -2.61
CA THR A 181 -0.32 -21.47 -2.96
C THR A 181 1.15 -21.46 -2.56
N THR A 182 1.80 -22.59 -2.22
CA THR A 182 3.24 -22.69 -1.84
C THR A 182 4.24 -22.03 -2.81
N THR A 183 3.76 -21.54 -3.94
CA THR A 183 4.38 -20.48 -4.77
C THR A 183 4.55 -19.11 -4.06
N GLY A 184 3.84 -18.82 -2.96
CA GLY A 184 3.69 -17.50 -2.33
C GLY A 184 4.95 -16.96 -1.67
N LEU A 185 5.95 -17.83 -1.45
CA LEU A 185 7.25 -17.47 -0.91
C LEU A 185 8.31 -17.25 -2.01
N ASP A 186 7.97 -17.33 -3.30
CA ASP A 186 8.92 -17.03 -4.38
C ASP A 186 9.43 -15.58 -4.22
N LYS A 187 10.75 -15.42 -4.25
CA LYS A 187 11.41 -14.12 -4.06
C LYS A 187 10.99 -13.04 -5.07
N ARG A 188 10.44 -13.44 -6.21
CA ARG A 188 9.99 -12.58 -7.31
C ARG A 188 8.53 -12.14 -7.20
N LEU A 189 7.87 -12.48 -6.09
CA LEU A 189 6.53 -12.04 -5.78
C LEU A 189 6.57 -10.82 -4.86
N TRP A 190 5.71 -9.86 -5.15
CA TRP A 190 5.16 -8.97 -4.14
C TRP A 190 4.27 -9.76 -3.20
N LYS A 191 4.37 -9.48 -1.90
CA LYS A 191 3.67 -10.21 -0.84
C LYS A 191 3.00 -9.20 0.08
N PHE A 192 1.71 -9.35 0.31
CA PHE A 192 1.02 -8.66 1.40
C PHE A 192 0.99 -9.57 2.60
N LEU A 193 1.50 -9.06 3.71
CA LEU A 193 1.44 -9.72 5.01
C LEU A 193 0.43 -8.98 5.88
N ASP A 194 -0.34 -9.73 6.66
CA ASP A 194 -1.23 -9.16 7.68
C ASP A 194 -0.49 -8.89 9.01
N ARG A 195 -1.25 -8.56 10.05
CA ARG A 195 -0.69 -8.27 11.38
C ARG A 195 -0.01 -9.46 12.07
N GLY A 196 -0.37 -10.68 11.67
CA GLY A 196 0.27 -11.91 12.12
C GLY A 196 1.53 -12.27 11.33
N ASN A 197 1.94 -11.42 10.37
CA ASN A 197 2.92 -11.70 9.32
C ASN A 197 2.52 -12.81 8.34
N ASP A 198 1.25 -13.20 8.30
CA ASP A 198 0.79 -14.22 7.37
C ASP A 198 0.68 -13.65 5.96
N VAL A 199 1.15 -14.40 4.96
CA VAL A 199 1.03 -13.98 3.55
C VAL A 199 -0.42 -14.17 3.11
N ILE A 200 -1.14 -13.05 2.93
CA ILE A 200 -2.56 -13.05 2.57
C ILE A 200 -2.80 -12.90 1.07
N TRP A 201 -1.82 -12.37 0.32
CA TRP A 201 -1.92 -12.21 -1.13
C TRP A 201 -0.55 -12.03 -1.77
N THR A 202 -0.41 -12.48 -3.02
CA THR A 202 0.80 -12.28 -3.81
C THR A 202 0.52 -11.96 -5.28
N THR A 203 1.49 -11.31 -5.93
CA THR A 203 1.54 -11.17 -7.39
C THR A 203 2.98 -11.06 -7.87
N TRP A 204 3.22 -11.34 -9.15
CA TRP A 204 4.55 -11.17 -9.75
C TRP A 204 4.95 -9.70 -9.80
N ILE A 205 6.25 -9.45 -9.60
CA ILE A 205 6.83 -8.15 -9.90
C ILE A 205 6.75 -7.92 -11.42
N ASP A 206 6.09 -6.84 -11.80
CA ASP A 206 6.21 -6.25 -13.13
C ASP A 206 7.42 -5.33 -13.13
N TRP A 207 8.44 -5.73 -13.88
CA TRP A 207 9.70 -4.99 -13.97
C TRP A 207 9.58 -3.76 -14.87
N ASP A 208 8.65 -3.78 -15.82
CA ASP A 208 8.60 -2.84 -16.93
C ASP A 208 7.52 -1.78 -16.74
N ASN A 209 6.48 -2.03 -15.95
CA ASN A 209 5.34 -1.12 -15.78
C ASN A 209 5.08 -0.72 -14.33
N TRP A 210 4.18 0.25 -14.16
CA TRP A 210 3.62 0.60 -12.87
C TRP A 210 2.66 -0.48 -12.37
N GLN A 211 2.86 -0.93 -11.14
CA GLN A 211 1.89 -1.73 -10.40
C GLN A 211 1.23 -0.85 -9.33
N ASN A 212 -0.09 -0.92 -9.27
CA ASN A 212 -0.91 -0.02 -8.46
C ASN A 212 -1.60 -0.85 -7.40
N PHE A 213 -1.47 -0.42 -6.16
CA PHE A 213 -1.91 -1.17 -5.00
C PHE A 213 -2.84 -0.33 -4.15
N ALA A 214 -3.76 -1.03 -3.48
CA ALA A 214 -4.62 -0.45 -2.48
C ALA A 214 -4.84 -1.46 -1.35
N VAL A 215 -4.67 -1.05 -0.11
CA VAL A 215 -4.97 -1.87 1.07
C VAL A 215 -6.01 -1.15 1.91
N THR A 216 -7.09 -1.86 2.23
CA THR A 216 -8.13 -1.36 3.13
C THR A 216 -7.93 -1.95 4.51
N VAL A 217 -7.78 -1.08 5.51
CA VAL A 217 -7.76 -1.42 6.93
C VAL A 217 -9.08 -0.97 7.55
N ASP A 218 -9.78 -1.89 8.22
CA ASP A 218 -10.99 -1.60 8.97
C ASP A 218 -10.63 -1.53 10.47
N TYR A 219 -10.47 -0.32 11.00
CA TYR A 219 -10.17 -0.11 12.42
C TYR A 219 -11.39 -0.33 13.34
N VAL A 220 -12.58 -0.56 12.76
CA VAL A 220 -13.81 -0.87 13.51
C VAL A 220 -13.94 -2.38 13.73
N LYS A 221 -13.53 -3.18 12.74
CA LYS A 221 -13.51 -4.65 12.82
C LYS A 221 -12.09 -5.13 13.09
N LYS A 222 -11.84 -5.46 14.35
CA LYS A 222 -10.57 -6.07 14.79
C LYS A 222 -10.45 -7.52 14.32
#